data_AF-A0AAV9F7D2-F1
#
_entry.id   AF-A0AAV9F7D2-F1
#
_cell.length_a   1.000
_cell.length_b   1.000
_cell.length_c   1.000
_cell.angle_alpha   90.00
_cell.angle_beta   90.00
_cell.angle_gamma   90.00
#
_symmetry.space_group_name_H-M   'P 1'
#
loop_
_entity.id
_entity.type
_entity.pdbx_description
1 polymer ?
#
loop_
_entity_poly.entity_id
_entity_poly.type
_entity_poly.pdbx_seq_one_letter_code
_entity_poly.pdbx_strand_id
1 'polypeptide(L)'
;MMQYIYHLRYRPTDNNILYWRKFYAEYFSPHSKKRWCLSRYENVGHHNLGVFPQDSWHCDICGSKRGRGFETTFEVLPRLAKIKFDSGVIDEFLFLEVGDEYILPSGMMMIEYGRAIQESVYEQLRVVREGQLRVTFTPDLKILKWEFCARRHEEFLHRRLVAPQVSQLMQVAQKYQNSLTDNGSSGASVQDLQTNCNMFMSIGRQLAKNLELQSLNDLGLSKRYVRCLQIAEVVNGMKDLIDFSQRNNMGPIESLKSYTRQTTAAKLQSQKLQMEQPGNTHGLPADQNTLNKVMGMHSGLSHNINHNQSGPGVLNNAPQNPMALSNNYQPLLRQNSTNSITNSACTFDGSNQGQVSSLPGSISNTTQIRSQILIGSIG
;
A
#
# COMPACT_ATOMS: atom_id res chain seq x y z
N MET A 1 24.96 6.57 -0.98
CA MET A 1 23.59 6.90 -1.43
C MET A 1 23.52 7.32 -2.91
N MET A 2 24.10 8.46 -3.31
CA MET A 2 23.93 9.04 -4.67
C MET A 2 24.28 8.10 -5.84
N GLN A 3 25.35 7.30 -5.74
CA GLN A 3 25.73 6.33 -6.79
C GLN A 3 24.63 5.29 -7.10
N TYR A 4 23.92 4.81 -6.08
CA TYR A 4 22.78 3.89 -6.27
C TYR A 4 21.66 4.55 -7.09
N ILE A 5 21.32 5.80 -6.76
CA ILE A 5 20.28 6.57 -7.46
C ILE A 5 20.73 6.80 -8.91
N TYR A 6 21.98 7.20 -9.13
CA TYR A 6 22.55 7.40 -10.46
C TYR A 6 22.46 6.12 -11.30
N HIS A 7 23.02 4.99 -10.85
CA HIS A 7 22.97 3.75 -11.64
C HIS A 7 21.56 3.15 -11.79
N LEU A 8 20.62 3.41 -10.87
CA LEU A 8 19.22 3.01 -11.04
C LEU A 8 18.56 3.70 -12.25
N ARG A 9 18.91 4.97 -12.48
CA ARG A 9 18.41 5.78 -13.60
C ARG A 9 19.11 5.40 -14.91
N TYR A 10 20.43 5.19 -14.88
CA TYR A 10 21.24 4.74 -16.03
C TYR A 10 21.21 3.21 -16.25
N ARG A 11 20.07 2.58 -15.96
CA ARG A 11 19.85 1.15 -16.23
C ARG A 11 19.82 0.86 -17.75
N PRO A 12 20.20 -0.36 -18.20
CA PRO A 12 19.99 -0.81 -19.57
C PRO A 12 18.52 -0.79 -20.00
N THR A 13 18.28 -0.48 -21.28
CA THR A 13 16.95 -0.44 -21.89
C THR A 13 16.29 -1.82 -22.03
N ASP A 14 17.08 -2.90 -22.07
CA ASP A 14 16.61 -4.29 -22.15
C ASP A 14 15.91 -4.78 -20.87
N ASN A 15 16.06 -4.04 -19.75
CA ASN A 15 15.54 -4.37 -18.43
C ASN A 15 15.83 -5.83 -18.00
N ASN A 16 17.03 -6.33 -18.29
CA ASN A 16 17.43 -7.72 -18.07
C ASN A 16 17.61 -8.07 -16.59
N ILE A 17 17.16 -9.27 -16.19
CA ILE A 17 17.29 -9.80 -14.83
C ILE A 17 18.75 -10.01 -14.40
N LEU A 18 19.67 -10.29 -15.33
CA LEU A 18 21.09 -10.44 -15.02
C LEU A 18 21.73 -9.12 -14.60
N TYR A 19 21.35 -8.00 -15.24
CA TYR A 19 21.74 -6.67 -14.80
C TYR A 19 21.23 -6.40 -13.38
N TRP A 20 19.96 -6.66 -13.10
CA TRP A 20 19.39 -6.42 -11.77
C TRP A 20 20.04 -7.24 -10.66
N ARG A 21 20.42 -8.49 -10.92
CA ARG A 21 21.17 -9.31 -9.95
C ARG A 21 22.51 -8.67 -9.61
N LYS A 22 23.28 -8.22 -10.62
CA LYS A 22 24.55 -7.51 -10.42
C LYS A 22 24.34 -6.20 -9.67
N PHE A 23 23.36 -5.40 -10.09
CA PHE A 23 23.03 -4.10 -9.49
C PHE A 23 22.68 -4.21 -8.00
N TYR A 24 21.86 -5.19 -7.59
CA TYR A 24 21.58 -5.39 -6.17
C TYR A 24 22.76 -6.01 -5.41
N ALA A 25 23.53 -6.93 -6.00
CA ALA A 25 24.73 -7.47 -5.35
C ALA A 25 25.83 -6.41 -5.10
N GLU A 26 25.89 -5.38 -5.95
CA GLU A 26 26.76 -4.21 -5.76
C GLU A 26 26.32 -3.40 -4.54
N TYR A 27 25.05 -2.95 -4.52
CA TYR A 27 24.58 -1.94 -3.56
C TYR A 27 24.00 -2.49 -2.25
N PHE A 28 23.57 -3.75 -2.19
CA PHE A 28 22.86 -4.32 -1.05
C PHE A 28 23.62 -5.50 -0.46
N SER A 29 23.57 -5.62 0.86
CA SER A 29 24.06 -6.81 1.58
C SER A 29 23.15 -8.02 1.29
N PRO A 30 23.66 -9.27 1.24
CA PRO A 30 22.84 -10.47 1.07
C PRO A 30 21.73 -10.63 2.14
N HIS A 31 21.96 -10.10 3.34
CA HIS A 31 21.00 -10.11 4.44
C HIS A 31 20.08 -8.89 4.48
N SER A 32 20.07 -8.10 3.40
CA SER A 32 19.37 -6.82 3.37
C SER A 32 17.84 -6.95 3.32
N LYS A 33 17.19 -5.93 3.89
CA LYS A 33 15.75 -5.77 3.89
C LYS A 33 15.36 -4.41 3.32
N LYS A 34 14.43 -4.39 2.37
CA LYS A 34 13.72 -3.19 1.91
C LYS A 34 12.30 -3.22 2.47
N ARG A 35 11.98 -2.25 3.32
CA ARG A 35 10.70 -2.10 4.02
C ARG A 35 10.01 -0.83 3.55
N TRP A 36 8.71 -0.92 3.34
CA TRP A 36 7.87 0.21 3.01
C TRP A 36 6.66 0.24 3.94
N CYS A 37 6.68 1.16 4.91
CA CYS A 37 5.60 1.35 5.86
C CYS A 37 4.50 2.24 5.27
N LEU A 38 3.26 1.84 5.53
CA LEU A 38 2.00 2.48 5.12
C LEU A 38 1.09 2.76 6.33
N SER A 39 1.68 2.82 7.54
CA SER A 39 0.92 2.90 8.80
C SER A 39 0.37 4.29 9.12
N ARG A 40 0.90 5.34 8.48
CA ARG A 40 0.40 6.72 8.55
C ARG A 40 -0.02 7.22 7.16
N TYR A 41 -0.53 6.33 6.33
CA TYR A 41 -0.85 6.63 4.93
C TYR A 41 -2.24 7.27 4.80
N GLU A 42 -2.28 8.52 4.37
CA GLU A 42 -3.47 9.39 4.39
C GLU A 42 -4.53 8.98 3.34
N ASN A 43 -4.10 8.43 2.20
CA ASN A 43 -4.95 8.28 1.01
C ASN A 43 -5.69 6.95 0.87
N VAL A 44 -5.72 6.09 1.91
CA VAL A 44 -6.33 4.76 1.79
C VAL A 44 -7.21 4.43 2.97
N GLY A 45 -8.50 4.19 2.68
CA GLY A 45 -9.47 3.69 3.67
C GLY A 45 -9.06 2.35 4.29
N HIS A 46 -9.84 1.88 5.26
CA HIS A 46 -9.53 0.66 6.02
C HIS A 46 -9.60 -0.66 5.22
N HIS A 47 -9.85 -0.61 3.90
CA HIS A 47 -9.85 -1.81 3.06
C HIS A 47 -8.44 -2.38 2.86
N ASN A 48 -8.36 -3.71 2.86
CA ASN A 48 -7.11 -4.46 2.88
C ASN A 48 -6.28 -4.20 1.61
N LEU A 49 -5.12 -3.57 1.79
CA LEU A 49 -4.26 -3.02 0.72
C LEU A 49 -3.53 -4.05 -0.15
N GLY A 50 -3.97 -5.31 -0.12
CA GLY A 50 -3.17 -6.46 -0.53
C GLY A 50 -1.96 -6.73 0.38
N VAL A 51 -1.77 -5.92 1.42
CA VAL A 51 -0.86 -6.16 2.55
C VAL A 51 -1.53 -7.17 3.47
N PHE A 52 -0.87 -8.29 3.76
CA PHE A 52 -1.39 -9.26 4.72
C PHE A 52 -1.35 -8.69 6.15
N PRO A 53 -2.22 -9.14 7.08
CA PRO A 53 -2.13 -8.78 8.49
C PRO A 53 -0.80 -9.20 9.13
N GLN A 54 0.13 -8.26 9.09
CA GLN A 54 1.33 -8.10 9.91
C GLN A 54 1.05 -8.04 11.42
N ASP A 55 0.63 -9.10 12.11
CA ASP A 55 0.47 -9.05 13.59
C ASP A 55 1.75 -8.60 14.32
N SER A 56 2.90 -8.71 13.64
CA SER A 56 4.23 -8.29 14.06
C SER A 56 4.77 -7.01 13.38
N TRP A 57 3.99 -6.30 12.55
CA TRP A 57 4.51 -5.09 11.87
C TRP A 57 4.74 -3.94 12.85
N HIS A 58 6.01 -3.74 13.21
CA HIS A 58 6.52 -2.56 13.87
C HIS A 58 7.23 -1.63 12.86
N CYS A 59 7.05 -0.32 13.02
CA CYS A 59 7.77 0.68 12.24
C CYS A 59 8.48 1.68 13.17
N ASP A 60 9.81 1.57 13.22
CA ASP A 60 10.67 2.32 14.11
C ASP A 60 10.91 3.78 13.65
N ILE A 61 10.27 4.19 12.54
CA ILE A 61 10.25 5.56 12.01
C ILE A 61 9.03 6.31 12.53
N CYS A 62 7.85 5.68 12.51
CA CYS A 62 6.59 6.32 12.91
C CYS A 62 6.02 5.82 14.26
N GLY A 63 6.70 4.88 14.93
CA GLY A 63 6.31 4.33 16.23
C GLY A 63 5.12 3.35 16.20
N SER A 64 4.56 3.04 15.03
CA SER A 64 3.40 2.12 14.95
C SER A 64 3.79 0.68 15.29
N LYS A 65 3.05 0.08 16.23
CA LYS A 65 3.24 -1.29 16.75
C LYS A 65 2.27 -2.33 16.17
N ARG A 66 1.25 -1.88 15.43
CA ARG A 66 0.24 -2.70 14.72
C ARG A 66 0.01 -2.07 13.36
N GLY A 67 1.08 -1.97 12.60
CA GLY A 67 1.08 -1.24 11.34
C GLY A 67 0.73 -2.09 10.13
N ARG A 68 0.90 -1.48 8.96
CA ARG A 68 0.77 -2.12 7.64
C ARG A 68 1.93 -1.66 6.77
N GLY A 69 2.46 -2.55 5.94
CA GLY A 69 3.57 -2.26 5.04
C GLY A 69 4.04 -3.50 4.28
N PHE A 70 5.01 -3.31 3.40
CA PHE A 70 5.66 -4.40 2.67
C PHE A 70 7.09 -4.58 3.17
N GLU A 71 7.52 -5.82 3.37
CA GLU A 71 8.93 -6.18 3.56
C GLU A 71 9.42 -7.03 2.38
N THR A 72 10.68 -6.86 2.00
CA THR A 72 11.29 -7.56 0.87
C THR A 72 12.75 -7.85 1.21
N THR A 73 13.15 -9.10 1.01
CA THR A 73 14.53 -9.58 1.20
C THR A 73 15.35 -9.41 -0.09
N PHE A 74 16.68 -9.39 0.06
CA PHE A 74 17.67 -9.29 -1.02
C PHE A 74 17.31 -10.07 -2.30
N GLU A 75 17.00 -11.38 -2.16
CA GLU A 75 16.71 -12.31 -3.26
C GLU A 75 15.58 -11.85 -4.21
N VAL A 76 14.63 -11.09 -3.68
CA VAL A 76 13.42 -10.66 -4.39
C VAL A 76 13.63 -9.32 -5.10
N LEU A 77 14.57 -8.49 -4.63
CA LEU A 77 14.81 -7.14 -5.15
C LEU A 77 15.08 -7.10 -6.67
N PRO A 78 15.88 -7.99 -7.28
CA PRO A 78 16.09 -8.00 -8.73
C PRO A 78 14.81 -8.24 -9.53
N ARG A 79 13.93 -9.12 -9.03
CA ARG A 79 12.66 -9.45 -9.70
C ARG A 79 11.66 -8.30 -9.60
N LEU A 80 11.60 -7.63 -8.45
CA LEU A 80 10.76 -6.45 -8.24
C LEU A 80 11.20 -5.26 -9.10
N ALA A 81 12.51 -5.01 -9.23
CA ALA A 81 13.00 -3.97 -10.12
C ALA A 81 12.63 -4.26 -11.58
N LYS A 82 12.91 -5.48 -12.07
CA LYS A 82 12.46 -5.88 -13.42
C LYS A 82 10.96 -5.66 -13.61
N ILE A 83 10.13 -6.13 -12.68
CA ILE A 83 8.67 -5.98 -12.74
C ILE A 83 8.23 -4.52 -12.71
N LYS A 84 8.88 -3.64 -11.92
CA LYS A 84 8.59 -2.21 -11.86
C LYS A 84 8.74 -1.57 -13.25
N PHE A 85 9.90 -1.75 -13.88
CA PHE A 85 10.18 -1.13 -15.18
C PHE A 85 9.44 -1.84 -16.33
N ASP A 86 9.21 -3.16 -16.28
CA ASP A 86 8.31 -3.88 -17.20
C ASP A 86 6.83 -3.46 -17.04
N SER A 87 6.48 -2.69 -16.00
CA SER A 87 5.15 -2.11 -15.79
C SER A 87 5.03 -0.67 -16.32
N GLY A 88 6.01 -0.19 -17.09
CA GLY A 88 5.96 1.11 -17.75
C GLY A 88 6.55 2.28 -16.96
N VAL A 89 7.28 2.02 -15.87
CA VAL A 89 8.12 3.07 -15.23
C VAL A 89 9.28 3.41 -16.18
N ILE A 90 9.40 4.68 -16.53
CA ILE A 90 10.44 5.23 -17.41
C ILE A 90 11.65 5.66 -16.58
N ASP A 91 11.43 6.41 -15.50
CA ASP A 91 12.48 6.90 -14.61
C ASP A 91 12.00 6.90 -13.14
N GLU A 92 12.93 6.87 -12.20
CA GLU A 92 12.66 6.95 -10.76
C GLU A 92 13.62 7.95 -10.10
N PHE A 93 13.04 9.02 -9.55
CA PHE A 93 13.78 10.04 -8.81
C PHE A 93 13.59 9.85 -7.31
N LEU A 94 14.61 10.24 -6.55
CA LEU A 94 14.57 10.29 -5.10
C LEU A 94 15.17 11.62 -4.65
N PHE A 95 14.29 12.53 -4.21
CA PHE A 95 14.67 13.80 -3.61
C PHE A 95 14.74 13.61 -2.11
N LEU A 96 15.84 14.07 -1.51
CA LEU A 96 16.16 13.92 -0.10
C LEU A 96 16.40 15.30 0.48
N GLU A 97 15.82 15.61 1.63
CA GLU A 97 16.26 16.76 2.43
C GLU A 97 17.64 16.46 3.06
N VAL A 98 18.17 17.37 3.88
CA VAL A 98 19.39 17.09 4.66
C VAL A 98 19.14 15.85 5.53
N GLY A 99 20.08 14.91 5.51
CA GLY A 99 20.00 13.68 6.28
C GLY A 99 20.85 13.76 7.54
N ASP A 100 20.32 13.25 8.65
CA ASP A 100 21.07 13.08 9.89
C ASP A 100 21.86 11.76 9.83
N GLU A 101 23.18 11.83 10.02
CA GLU A 101 24.08 10.68 9.94
C GLU A 101 24.51 10.21 11.34
N TYR A 102 24.46 8.89 11.56
CA TYR A 102 24.74 8.24 12.84
C TYR A 102 25.66 7.03 12.63
N ILE A 103 26.62 6.83 13.54
CA ILE A 103 27.34 5.56 13.67
C ILE A 103 26.77 4.80 14.86
N LEU A 104 26.22 3.62 14.60
CA LEU A 104 25.65 2.74 15.62
C LEU A 104 26.79 2.05 16.40
N PRO A 105 26.57 1.63 17.68
CA PRO A 105 27.58 0.91 18.48
C PRO A 105 28.11 -0.38 17.82
N SER A 106 27.40 -0.93 16.84
CA SER A 106 27.81 -2.08 16.03
C SER A 106 28.75 -1.73 14.86
N GLY A 107 29.21 -0.48 14.75
CA GLY A 107 30.00 0.01 13.62
C GLY A 107 29.22 0.19 12.31
N MET A 108 27.89 0.07 12.35
CA MET A 108 27.02 0.30 11.18
C MET A 108 26.68 1.78 11.05
N MET A 109 26.67 2.30 9.82
CA MET A 109 26.24 3.67 9.54
C MET A 109 24.73 3.70 9.31
N MET A 110 24.04 4.70 9.84
CA MET A 110 22.61 4.94 9.61
C MET A 110 22.42 6.40 9.18
N ILE A 111 21.60 6.61 8.15
CA ILE A 111 21.22 7.94 7.67
C ILE A 111 19.70 8.06 7.73
N GLU A 112 19.20 9.13 8.34
CA GLU A 112 17.77 9.44 8.44
C GLU A 112 17.43 10.72 7.67
N TYR A 113 16.44 10.63 6.79
CA TYR A 113 15.90 11.76 6.04
C TYR A 113 14.50 12.07 6.56
N GLY A 114 14.38 13.18 7.30
CA GLY A 114 13.13 13.67 7.90
C GLY A 114 12.00 13.92 6.88
N ARG A 115 12.37 14.12 5.62
CA ARG A 115 11.52 14.04 4.44
C ARG A 115 12.28 13.45 3.25
N ALA A 116 11.62 12.57 2.52
CA ALA A 116 12.06 12.02 1.26
C ALA A 116 10.88 11.95 0.28
N ILE A 117 11.12 12.31 -0.98
CA ILE A 117 10.14 12.27 -2.06
C ILE A 117 10.62 11.30 -3.13
N GLN A 118 9.87 10.23 -3.36
CA GLN A 118 10.13 9.27 -4.44
C GLN A 118 9.14 9.52 -5.58
N GLU A 119 9.65 9.91 -6.75
CA GLU A 119 8.84 10.10 -7.97
C GLU A 119 9.06 8.95 -8.94
N SER A 120 7.98 8.28 -9.34
CA SER A 120 7.97 7.30 -10.43
C SER A 120 7.35 7.93 -11.68
N VAL A 121 8.12 8.05 -12.76
CA VAL A 121 7.66 8.64 -14.02
C VAL A 121 7.15 7.55 -14.96
N TYR A 122 5.96 7.74 -15.51
CA TYR A 122 5.36 6.93 -16.57
C TYR A 122 5.09 7.82 -17.81
N GLU A 123 4.75 7.23 -18.96
CA GLU A 123 4.52 7.97 -20.23
C GLU A 123 3.41 9.04 -20.13
N GLN A 124 2.43 8.82 -19.26
CA GLN A 124 1.18 9.60 -19.21
C GLN A 124 0.89 10.21 -17.83
N LEU A 125 1.52 9.69 -16.77
CA LEU A 125 1.39 10.19 -15.41
C LEU A 125 2.70 10.13 -14.64
N ARG A 126 2.74 10.79 -13.48
CA ARG A 126 3.80 10.69 -12.47
C ARG A 126 3.17 10.33 -11.15
N VAL A 127 3.82 9.44 -10.40
CA VAL A 127 3.43 9.10 -9.03
C VAL A 127 4.47 9.65 -8.07
N VAL A 128 4.09 10.64 -7.26
CA VAL A 128 4.96 11.28 -6.27
C VAL A 128 4.60 10.75 -4.89
N ARG A 129 5.55 10.16 -4.16
CA ARG A 129 5.35 9.61 -2.82
C ARG A 129 6.14 10.41 -1.81
N GLU A 130 5.48 10.99 -0.82
CA GLU A 130 6.12 11.67 0.30
C GLU A 130 6.21 10.75 1.52
N GLY A 131 7.38 10.72 2.16
CA GLY A 131 7.61 9.94 3.37
C GLY A 131 8.85 10.38 4.14
N GLN A 132 9.26 9.54 5.09
CA GLN A 132 10.57 9.54 5.72
C GLN A 132 11.39 8.37 5.22
N LEU A 133 12.71 8.52 5.07
CA LEU A 133 13.60 7.45 4.64
C LEU A 133 14.69 7.24 5.68
N ARG A 134 14.83 6.02 6.20
CA ARG A 134 16.00 5.57 6.98
C ARG A 134 16.77 4.54 6.15
N VAL A 135 18.08 4.70 6.07
CA VAL A 135 18.97 3.74 5.40
C VAL A 135 20.07 3.33 6.37
N THR A 136 20.26 2.03 6.59
CA THR A 136 21.38 1.48 7.37
C THR A 136 22.35 0.78 6.43
N PHE A 137 23.63 1.09 6.55
CA PHE A 137 24.72 0.49 5.81
C PHE A 137 25.57 -0.42 6.71
N THR A 138 26.09 -1.49 6.13
CA THR A 138 27.15 -2.31 6.72
C THR A 138 28.48 -1.53 6.75
N PRO A 139 29.51 -2.00 7.49
CA PRO A 139 30.83 -1.36 7.50
C PRO A 139 31.52 -1.28 6.12
N ASP A 140 31.21 -2.20 5.20
CA ASP A 140 31.62 -2.18 3.78
C ASP A 140 30.71 -1.29 2.89
N LEU A 141 29.92 -0.41 3.49
CA LEU A 141 29.05 0.59 2.84
C LEU A 141 27.94 0.03 1.94
N LYS A 142 27.58 -1.24 2.08
CA LYS A 142 26.40 -1.84 1.42
C LYS A 142 25.13 -1.58 2.21
N ILE A 143 24.02 -1.37 1.50
CA ILE A 143 22.70 -1.17 2.12
C ILE A 143 22.27 -2.46 2.81
N LEU A 144 22.12 -2.41 4.13
CA LEU A 144 21.55 -3.48 4.96
C LEU A 144 20.05 -3.27 5.17
N LYS A 145 19.63 -2.04 5.46
CA LYS A 145 18.21 -1.68 5.61
C LYS A 145 17.88 -0.50 4.73
N TRP A 146 16.76 -0.60 4.02
CA TRP A 146 16.10 0.52 3.36
C TRP A 146 14.68 0.60 3.91
N GLU A 147 14.37 1.64 4.69
CA GLU A 147 13.08 1.76 5.37
C GLU A 147 12.40 3.07 4.96
N PHE A 148 11.41 2.98 4.07
CA PHE A 148 10.62 4.14 3.65
C PHE A 148 9.27 4.14 4.39
N CYS A 149 9.00 5.18 5.18
CA CYS A 149 7.71 5.37 5.84
C CYS A 149 6.89 6.42 5.08
N ALA A 150 6.01 5.97 4.19
CA ALA A 150 5.20 6.87 3.37
C ALA A 150 4.03 7.45 4.17
N ARG A 151 3.70 8.71 3.84
CA ARG A 151 2.59 9.48 4.41
C ARG A 151 1.45 9.65 3.39
N ARG A 152 1.77 9.95 2.13
CA ARG A 152 0.80 10.06 1.04
C ARG A 152 1.44 9.84 -0.32
N HIS A 153 0.61 9.76 -1.35
CA HIS A 153 1.04 9.90 -2.74
C HIS A 153 0.14 10.85 -3.52
N GLU A 154 0.66 11.39 -4.61
CA GLU A 154 -0.08 12.21 -5.55
C GLU A 154 0.15 11.64 -6.96
N GLU A 155 -0.91 11.63 -7.78
CA GLU A 155 -0.87 11.14 -9.15
C GLU A 155 -1.13 12.30 -10.12
N PHE A 156 -0.10 12.68 -10.87
CA PHE A 156 -0.13 13.81 -11.79
C PHE A 156 -0.27 13.34 -13.23
N LEU A 157 -1.39 13.67 -13.86
CA LEU A 157 -1.63 13.41 -15.28
C LEU A 157 -1.16 14.58 -16.16
N HIS A 158 -0.61 14.28 -17.33
CA HIS A 158 -0.26 15.34 -18.28
C HIS A 158 -1.52 16.08 -18.77
N ARG A 159 -1.57 17.41 -18.63
CA ARG A 159 -2.70 18.26 -19.06
C ARG A 159 -3.18 17.98 -20.50
N ARG A 160 -2.26 17.60 -21.41
CA ARG A 160 -2.55 17.22 -22.81
C ARG A 160 -3.55 16.05 -22.96
N LEU A 161 -3.67 15.19 -21.94
CA LEU A 161 -4.53 13.99 -21.95
C LEU A 161 -5.95 14.24 -21.42
N VAL A 162 -6.15 15.38 -20.76
CA VAL A 162 -7.37 15.71 -19.99
C VAL A 162 -8.03 16.98 -20.53
N ALA A 163 -7.25 18.03 -20.79
CA ALA A 163 -7.77 19.33 -21.19
C ALA A 163 -8.61 19.33 -22.48
N PRO A 164 -8.29 18.55 -23.55
CA PRO A 164 -9.15 18.49 -24.73
C PRO A 164 -10.55 17.96 -24.42
N GLN A 165 -10.64 16.85 -23.70
CA GLN A 165 -11.90 16.20 -23.33
C GLN A 165 -12.70 17.08 -22.34
N VAL A 166 -12.05 17.69 -21.35
CA VAL A 166 -12.70 18.64 -20.43
C VAL A 166 -13.24 19.87 -21.18
N SER A 167 -12.49 20.39 -22.15
CA SER A 167 -12.95 21.53 -22.98
C SER A 167 -14.17 21.15 -23.83
N GLN A 168 -14.18 19.93 -24.38
CA GLN A 168 -15.34 19.41 -25.13
C GLN A 168 -16.56 19.18 -24.21
N LEU A 169 -16.38 18.64 -23.00
CA LEU A 169 -17.46 18.50 -22.01
C LEU A 169 -18.08 19.87 -21.66
N MET A 170 -17.26 20.88 -21.42
CA MET A 170 -17.72 22.25 -21.15
C MET A 170 -18.53 22.82 -22.33
N GLN A 171 -18.06 22.63 -23.58
CA GLN A 171 -18.78 23.09 -24.77
C GLN A 171 -20.13 22.39 -24.95
N VAL A 172 -20.22 21.09 -24.69
CA VAL A 172 -21.48 20.34 -24.79
C VAL A 172 -22.44 20.70 -23.66
N ALA A 173 -21.95 20.89 -22.43
CA ALA A 173 -22.76 21.38 -21.31
C ALA A 173 -23.32 22.78 -21.58
N GLN A 174 -22.51 23.70 -22.14
CA GLN A 174 -22.96 25.03 -22.51
C GLN A 174 -23.99 24.99 -23.64
N LYS A 175 -23.80 24.15 -24.67
CA LYS A 175 -24.81 23.94 -25.74
C LYS A 175 -26.14 23.45 -25.16
N TYR A 176 -26.10 22.47 -24.26
CA TYR A 176 -27.28 21.94 -23.59
C TYR A 176 -28.00 23.03 -22.77
N GLN A 177 -27.26 23.84 -22.01
CA GLN A 177 -27.81 24.95 -21.24
C GLN A 177 -28.44 26.03 -22.14
N ASN A 178 -27.77 26.41 -23.23
CA ASN A 178 -28.30 27.38 -24.18
C ASN A 178 -29.61 26.89 -24.82
N SER A 179 -29.69 25.61 -25.20
CA SER A 179 -30.95 24.99 -25.68
C SER A 179 -32.08 25.04 -24.65
N LEU A 180 -31.79 25.02 -23.34
CA LEU A 180 -32.82 25.19 -22.30
C LEU A 180 -33.25 26.66 -22.11
N THR A 181 -32.38 27.64 -22.41
CA THR A 181 -32.69 29.07 -22.23
C THR A 181 -33.27 29.75 -23.47
N ASP A 182 -32.95 29.29 -24.68
CA ASP A 182 -33.48 29.81 -25.95
C ASP A 182 -34.94 29.41 -26.22
N ASN A 183 -35.71 29.05 -25.19
CA ASN A 183 -37.13 28.65 -25.25
C ASN A 183 -38.10 29.83 -25.55
N GLY A 184 -37.69 30.78 -26.40
CA GLY A 184 -38.54 31.79 -27.00
C GLY A 184 -39.35 31.21 -28.18
N SER A 185 -40.64 31.00 -27.97
CA SER A 185 -41.67 30.58 -28.96
C SER A 185 -41.56 29.20 -29.63
N SER A 186 -40.37 28.61 -29.76
CA SER A 186 -40.18 27.23 -30.26
C SER A 186 -39.26 26.46 -29.34
N GLY A 187 -39.82 25.62 -28.46
CA GLY A 187 -39.02 24.91 -27.45
C GLY A 187 -37.95 24.01 -28.08
N ALA A 188 -36.78 23.89 -27.44
CA ALA A 188 -35.69 23.08 -27.97
C ALA A 188 -36.13 21.64 -28.24
N SER A 189 -35.73 21.09 -29.39
CA SER A 189 -36.18 19.76 -29.76
C SER A 189 -35.63 18.72 -28.77
N VAL A 190 -36.48 17.78 -28.37
CA VAL A 190 -36.10 16.65 -27.51
C VAL A 190 -34.92 15.87 -28.13
N GLN A 191 -34.83 15.87 -29.47
CA GLN A 191 -33.75 15.25 -30.23
C GLN A 191 -32.40 15.96 -30.04
N ASP A 192 -32.37 17.30 -29.98
CA ASP A 192 -31.14 18.07 -29.76
C ASP A 192 -30.64 17.91 -28.33
N LEU A 193 -31.54 17.97 -27.35
CA LEU A 193 -31.24 17.69 -25.94
C LEU A 193 -30.69 16.26 -25.76
N GLN A 194 -31.32 15.26 -26.37
CA GLN A 194 -30.82 13.88 -26.35
C GLN A 194 -29.46 13.74 -27.05
N THR A 195 -29.23 14.46 -28.16
CA THR A 195 -27.95 14.45 -28.89
C THR A 195 -26.82 15.04 -28.04
N ASN A 196 -27.08 16.17 -27.35
CA ASN A 196 -26.14 16.77 -26.39
C ASN A 196 -25.83 15.80 -25.23
N CYS A 197 -26.84 15.15 -24.65
CA CYS A 197 -26.64 14.12 -23.60
C CYS A 197 -25.78 12.95 -24.09
N ASN A 198 -26.04 12.43 -25.30
CA ASN A 198 -25.26 11.36 -25.91
C ASN A 198 -23.79 11.77 -26.14
N MET A 199 -23.56 13.00 -26.58
CA MET A 199 -22.22 13.55 -26.79
C MET A 199 -21.48 13.78 -25.46
N PHE A 200 -22.16 14.27 -24.43
CA PHE A 200 -21.59 14.41 -23.09
C PHE A 200 -21.14 13.05 -22.53
N MET A 201 -21.98 12.02 -22.67
CA MET A 201 -21.66 10.65 -22.25
C MET A 201 -20.51 10.02 -23.04
N SER A 202 -20.37 10.30 -24.34
CA SER A 202 -19.27 9.75 -25.13
C SER A 202 -17.93 10.39 -24.79
N ILE A 203 -17.87 11.73 -24.62
CA ILE A 203 -16.66 12.43 -24.18
C ILE A 203 -16.32 12.04 -22.74
N GLY A 204 -17.31 11.90 -21.85
CA GLY A 204 -17.10 11.44 -20.48
C GLY A 204 -16.49 10.04 -20.40
N ARG A 205 -16.97 9.09 -21.24
CA ARG A 205 -16.37 7.76 -21.38
C ARG A 205 -14.95 7.82 -21.95
N GLN A 206 -14.68 8.71 -22.91
CA GLN A 206 -13.33 8.90 -23.45
C GLN A 206 -12.37 9.46 -22.40
N LEU A 207 -12.82 10.44 -21.59
CA LEU A 207 -12.05 10.98 -20.48
C LEU A 207 -11.75 9.89 -19.44
N ALA A 208 -12.76 9.14 -18.99
CA ALA A 208 -12.56 8.02 -18.06
C ALA A 208 -11.54 7.01 -18.59
N LYS A 209 -11.65 6.62 -19.87
CA LYS A 209 -10.67 5.74 -20.53
C LYS A 209 -9.26 6.32 -20.53
N ASN A 210 -9.08 7.63 -20.72
CA ASN A 210 -7.77 8.28 -20.64
C ASN A 210 -7.19 8.25 -19.21
N LEU A 211 -8.03 8.36 -18.18
CA LEU A 211 -7.61 8.27 -16.77
C LEU A 211 -7.20 6.83 -16.40
N GLU A 212 -7.85 5.82 -16.99
CA GLU A 212 -7.58 4.39 -16.73
C GLU A 212 -6.34 3.82 -17.44
N LEU A 213 -5.66 4.57 -18.32
CA LEU A 213 -4.57 4.07 -19.18
C LEU A 213 -3.39 3.46 -18.40
N GLN A 214 -3.13 3.92 -17.17
CA GLN A 214 -2.15 3.35 -16.25
C GLN A 214 -2.88 2.70 -15.07
N SER A 215 -3.09 1.39 -15.13
CA SER A 215 -3.84 0.64 -14.11
C SER A 215 -3.04 0.40 -12.81
N LEU A 216 -2.77 1.50 -12.11
CA LEU A 216 -2.24 1.51 -10.75
C LEU A 216 -3.33 1.14 -9.73
N ASN A 217 -2.91 0.89 -8.49
CA ASN A 217 -3.79 0.75 -7.33
C ASN A 217 -3.75 2.02 -6.46
N ASP A 218 -4.47 2.02 -5.35
CA ASP A 218 -4.57 3.10 -4.36
C ASP A 218 -3.25 3.47 -3.64
N LEU A 219 -2.11 2.89 -4.05
CA LEU A 219 -0.73 3.23 -3.62
C LEU A 219 0.14 3.75 -4.78
N GLY A 220 -0.47 4.00 -5.95
CA GLY A 220 0.18 4.31 -7.22
C GLY A 220 1.08 3.17 -7.74
N LEU A 221 0.82 1.91 -7.38
CA LEU A 221 1.62 0.74 -7.79
C LEU A 221 0.93 -0.08 -8.86
N SER A 222 1.72 -0.67 -9.77
CA SER A 222 1.17 -1.61 -10.74
C SER A 222 0.70 -2.89 -10.05
N LYS A 223 -0.41 -3.46 -10.53
CA LYS A 223 -0.96 -4.74 -10.04
C LYS A 223 0.06 -5.88 -10.10
N ARG A 224 0.98 -5.86 -11.08
CA ARG A 224 2.09 -6.83 -11.22
C ARG A 224 3.13 -6.68 -10.10
N TYR A 225 3.45 -5.45 -9.70
CA TYR A 225 4.38 -5.16 -8.62
C TYR A 225 3.82 -5.61 -7.26
N VAL A 226 2.56 -5.27 -6.96
CA VAL A 226 1.89 -5.68 -5.71
C VAL A 226 1.78 -7.21 -5.62
N ARG A 227 1.38 -7.90 -6.69
CA ARG A 227 1.37 -9.38 -6.69
C ARG A 227 2.75 -9.99 -6.45
N CYS A 228 3.82 -9.36 -6.95
CA CYS A 228 5.18 -9.84 -6.67
C CYS A 228 5.55 -9.70 -5.19
N LEU A 229 5.14 -8.62 -4.53
CA LEU A 229 5.33 -8.44 -3.07
C LEU A 229 4.54 -9.50 -2.28
N GLN A 230 3.27 -9.73 -2.63
CA GLN A 230 2.41 -10.72 -1.99
C GLN A 230 2.95 -12.16 -2.12
N ILE A 231 3.42 -12.54 -3.31
CA ILE A 231 4.03 -13.85 -3.55
C ILE A 231 5.33 -13.98 -2.75
N ALA A 232 6.16 -12.93 -2.73
CA ALA A 232 7.41 -12.93 -1.97
C ALA A 232 7.18 -13.06 -0.46
N GLU A 233 6.16 -12.39 0.07
CA GLU A 233 5.77 -12.50 1.48
C GLU A 233 5.35 -13.92 1.86
N VAL A 234 4.48 -14.55 1.06
CA VAL A 234 4.06 -15.95 1.27
C VAL A 234 5.24 -16.91 1.17
N VAL A 235 6.08 -16.79 0.14
CA VAL A 235 7.27 -17.65 -0.05
C VAL A 235 8.28 -17.49 1.09
N ASN A 236 8.48 -16.25 1.57
CA ASN A 236 9.37 -15.98 2.70
C ASN A 236 8.80 -16.56 4.02
N GLY A 237 7.49 -16.49 4.24
CA GLY A 237 6.81 -17.15 5.36
C GLY A 237 6.85 -18.69 5.29
N MET A 238 7.05 -19.26 4.09
CA MET A 238 7.23 -20.70 3.87
C MET A 238 8.69 -21.18 3.99
N LYS A 239 9.65 -20.31 4.34
CA LYS A 239 11.08 -20.66 4.33
C LYS A 239 11.39 -21.92 5.14
N ASP A 240 10.99 -21.99 6.40
CA ASP A 240 11.31 -23.14 7.27
C ASP A 240 10.71 -24.46 6.76
N LEU A 241 9.55 -24.39 6.07
CA LEU A 241 8.92 -25.52 5.41
C LEU A 241 9.67 -25.94 4.14
N ILE A 242 10.20 -24.98 3.36
CA ILE A 242 11.04 -25.26 2.19
C ILE A 242 12.36 -25.89 2.63
N ASP A 243 13.00 -25.34 3.66
CA ASP A 243 14.24 -25.85 4.25
C ASP A 243 14.01 -27.24 4.89
N PHE A 244 12.82 -27.49 5.45
CA PHE A 244 12.40 -28.84 5.89
C PHE A 244 12.22 -29.80 4.71
N SER A 245 11.53 -29.38 3.64
CA SER A 245 11.31 -30.16 2.42
C SER A 245 12.63 -30.64 1.82
N GLN A 246 13.60 -29.73 1.68
CA GLN A 246 14.93 -30.02 1.14
C GLN A 246 15.72 -30.99 2.05
N ARG A 247 15.80 -30.72 3.36
CA ARG A 247 16.53 -31.57 4.31
C ARG A 247 16.03 -33.01 4.37
N ASN A 248 14.73 -33.23 4.14
CA ASN A 248 14.12 -34.56 4.17
C ASN A 248 13.94 -35.18 2.77
N ASN A 249 14.36 -34.50 1.69
CA ASN A 249 14.11 -34.89 0.30
C ASN A 249 12.63 -35.19 -0.03
N MET A 250 11.70 -34.53 0.68
CA MET A 250 10.26 -34.73 0.54
C MET A 250 9.66 -33.80 -0.52
N GLY A 251 8.64 -34.27 -1.23
CA GLY A 251 7.88 -33.46 -2.17
C GLY A 251 7.02 -32.40 -1.45
N PRO A 252 6.73 -31.22 -2.05
CA PRO A 252 6.11 -30.10 -1.32
C PRO A 252 4.80 -30.42 -0.57
N ILE A 253 3.95 -31.28 -1.15
CA ILE A 253 2.67 -31.70 -0.54
C ILE A 253 2.91 -32.63 0.66
N GLU A 254 3.91 -33.50 0.58
CA GLU A 254 4.30 -34.41 1.66
C GLU A 254 4.95 -33.63 2.80
N SER A 255 5.87 -32.72 2.47
CA SER A 255 6.51 -31.80 3.42
C SER A 255 5.48 -31.03 4.22
N LEU A 256 4.45 -30.46 3.58
CA LEU A 256 3.40 -29.72 4.28
C LEU A 256 2.60 -30.59 5.26
N LYS A 257 2.28 -31.84 4.89
CA LYS A 257 1.59 -32.81 5.76
C LYS A 257 2.46 -33.21 6.96
N SER A 258 3.74 -33.50 6.72
CA SER A 258 4.68 -33.96 7.74
C SER A 258 5.11 -32.84 8.68
N TYR A 259 5.42 -31.66 8.15
CA TYR A 259 5.83 -30.48 8.92
C TYR A 259 4.79 -30.10 9.98
N THR A 260 3.51 -30.03 9.60
CA THR A 260 2.41 -29.71 10.53
C THR A 260 2.32 -30.71 11.68
N ARG A 261 2.48 -32.01 11.40
CA ARG A 261 2.49 -33.07 12.43
C ARG A 261 3.69 -32.94 13.37
N GLN A 262 4.88 -32.69 12.82
CA GLN A 262 6.11 -32.59 13.60
C GLN A 262 6.16 -31.30 14.44
N THR A 263 5.70 -30.15 13.92
CA THR A 263 5.53 -28.92 14.69
C THR A 263 4.54 -29.10 15.85
N THR A 264 3.47 -29.88 15.64
CA THR A 264 2.48 -30.17 16.70
C THR A 264 3.07 -31.10 17.76
N ALA A 265 3.78 -32.16 17.36
CA ALA A 265 4.46 -33.08 18.27
C ALA A 265 5.55 -32.37 19.10
N ALA A 266 6.35 -31.51 18.48
CA ALA A 266 7.36 -30.70 19.15
C ALA A 266 6.73 -29.73 20.18
N LYS A 267 5.62 -29.07 19.84
CA LYS A 267 4.88 -28.23 20.80
C LYS A 267 4.37 -29.03 22.01
N LEU A 268 3.87 -30.25 21.80
CA LEU A 268 3.47 -31.15 22.91
C LEU A 268 4.67 -31.55 23.79
N GLN A 269 5.80 -31.92 23.20
CA GLN A 269 7.01 -32.26 23.97
C GLN A 269 7.55 -31.07 24.77
N SER A 270 7.57 -29.87 24.19
CA SER A 270 7.99 -28.65 24.90
C SER A 270 7.07 -28.29 26.08
N GLN A 271 5.76 -28.53 25.98
CA GLN A 271 4.86 -28.40 27.14
C GLN A 271 5.13 -29.47 28.20
N LYS A 272 5.39 -30.72 27.81
CA LYS A 272 5.65 -31.82 28.75
C LYS A 272 6.95 -31.62 29.55
N LEU A 273 8.01 -31.17 28.88
CA LEU A 273 9.30 -30.81 29.51
C LEU A 273 9.22 -29.57 30.44
N GLN A 274 8.18 -28.74 30.31
CA GLN A 274 7.89 -27.66 31.26
C GLN A 274 7.10 -28.12 32.49
N MET A 275 6.54 -29.33 32.47
CA MET A 275 5.72 -29.90 33.54
C MET A 275 6.45 -30.99 34.34
N GLU A 276 7.43 -31.66 33.74
CA GLU A 276 8.27 -32.69 34.37
C GLU A 276 9.65 -32.14 34.81
N GLN A 277 9.68 -31.16 35.73
CA GLN A 277 10.87 -30.91 36.55
C GLN A 277 10.65 -31.48 37.97
N PRO A 278 11.25 -32.63 38.32
CA PRO A 278 11.09 -33.22 39.64
C PRO A 278 11.98 -32.47 40.66
N GLY A 279 11.34 -31.69 41.53
CA GLY A 279 12.02 -30.99 42.63
C GLY A 279 12.50 -32.00 43.68
N ASN A 280 13.82 -32.22 43.74
CA ASN A 280 14.42 -33.18 44.66
C ASN A 280 15.42 -32.48 45.61
N THR A 281 14.96 -32.15 46.82
CA THR A 281 15.76 -32.17 48.07
C THR A 281 14.84 -31.95 49.28
N HIS A 282 14.92 -32.84 50.28
CA HIS A 282 14.26 -32.69 51.58
C HIS A 282 15.06 -31.74 52.49
N GLY A 283 14.37 -30.98 53.36
CA GLY A 283 15.00 -30.25 54.48
C GLY A 283 14.29 -28.96 54.90
N LEU A 284 13.20 -29.07 55.66
CA LEU A 284 12.48 -27.96 56.36
C LEU A 284 12.58 -28.18 57.89
N PRO A 285 12.16 -27.22 58.76
CA PRO A 285 11.85 -25.79 58.57
C PRO A 285 13.01 -24.92 59.13
N ALA A 286 12.95 -23.59 59.35
CA ALA A 286 11.92 -22.54 59.24
C ALA A 286 12.55 -21.30 58.53
N ASP A 287 12.15 -20.03 58.64
CA ASP A 287 11.12 -19.28 59.39
C ASP A 287 10.53 -18.19 58.46
N GLN A 288 9.42 -17.55 58.85
CA GLN A 288 8.47 -16.94 57.91
C GLN A 288 8.46 -15.39 57.86
N ASN A 289 8.12 -14.83 56.68
CA ASN A 289 7.81 -13.41 56.36
C ASN A 289 8.98 -12.40 56.19
N THR A 290 9.03 -11.50 55.19
CA THR A 290 8.31 -11.39 53.88
C THR A 290 9.02 -10.37 52.97
N LEU A 291 9.29 -10.77 51.72
CA LEU A 291 9.36 -10.02 50.44
C LEU A 291 9.58 -8.48 50.43
N ASN A 292 10.61 -7.94 49.76
CA ASN A 292 10.94 -7.92 48.30
C ASN A 292 9.98 -7.11 47.40
N LYS A 293 10.52 -6.12 46.65
CA LYS A 293 10.83 -6.30 45.20
C LYS A 293 11.55 -5.11 44.54
N VAL A 294 12.69 -5.40 43.90
CA VAL A 294 13.21 -4.70 42.72
C VAL A 294 13.50 -5.77 41.67
N MET A 295 12.96 -5.62 40.46
CA MET A 295 13.35 -6.28 39.20
C MET A 295 12.46 -5.68 38.09
N GLY A 296 12.88 -5.54 36.84
CA GLY A 296 13.99 -6.21 36.16
C GLY A 296 13.44 -6.99 34.97
N MET A 297 13.96 -6.76 33.77
CA MET A 297 13.30 -7.11 32.50
C MET A 297 13.15 -8.62 32.28
N HIS A 298 12.01 -9.03 31.72
CA HIS A 298 11.96 -10.18 30.80
C HIS A 298 10.83 -10.06 29.78
N SER A 299 11.15 -10.22 28.50
CA SER A 299 10.18 -10.15 27.40
C SER A 299 9.58 -11.54 27.11
N GLY A 300 8.28 -11.72 27.36
CA GLY A 300 7.57 -12.94 27.01
C GLY A 300 6.91 -12.86 25.63
N LEU A 301 7.30 -13.73 24.69
CA LEU A 301 6.51 -13.94 23.48
C LEU A 301 5.18 -14.60 23.85
N SER A 302 4.07 -13.96 23.49
CA SER A 302 2.74 -14.58 23.51
C SER A 302 2.20 -14.66 22.08
N HIS A 303 1.94 -15.88 21.62
CA HIS A 303 1.06 -16.13 20.48
C HIS A 303 -0.15 -16.90 21.00
N ASN A 304 -1.28 -16.21 21.05
CA ASN A 304 -2.54 -16.77 21.49
C ASN A 304 -3.41 -17.04 20.26
N ILE A 305 -3.66 -18.32 19.96
CA ILE A 305 -4.58 -18.74 18.89
C ILE A 305 -5.80 -19.34 19.58
N ASN A 306 -6.90 -18.59 19.64
CA ASN A 306 -8.18 -19.06 20.14
C ASN A 306 -8.92 -19.84 19.05
N HIS A 307 -9.40 -21.04 19.38
CA HIS A 307 -10.34 -21.78 18.52
C HIS A 307 -11.35 -22.59 19.34
N ASN A 308 -12.51 -22.84 18.73
CA ASN A 308 -13.68 -23.59 19.21
C ASN A 308 -14.53 -22.92 20.32
N GLN A 309 -15.84 -22.69 20.15
CA GLN A 309 -17.01 -23.51 19.71
C GLN A 309 -17.81 -24.07 20.91
N SER A 310 -19.11 -23.73 20.92
CA SER A 310 -20.29 -24.36 21.57
C SER A 310 -20.12 -25.77 22.16
N GLY A 311 -20.75 -26.18 23.27
CA GLY A 311 -21.81 -25.64 24.17
C GLY A 311 -22.18 -26.79 25.16
N PRO A 312 -23.37 -26.87 25.82
CA PRO A 312 -24.47 -25.91 26.00
C PRO A 312 -24.74 -25.55 27.50
N GLY A 313 -25.58 -24.55 27.76
CA GLY A 313 -26.06 -24.23 29.11
C GLY A 313 -27.22 -23.24 29.09
N VAL A 314 -28.41 -23.70 29.49
CA VAL A 314 -29.66 -22.92 29.47
C VAL A 314 -29.88 -22.23 30.82
N LEU A 315 -30.23 -20.94 30.82
CA LEU A 315 -31.36 -20.37 31.56
C LEU A 315 -31.60 -18.89 31.22
N ASN A 316 -32.85 -18.45 31.37
CA ASN A 316 -33.37 -17.20 30.82
C ASN A 316 -33.07 -15.97 31.70
N ASN A 317 -32.92 -14.80 31.07
CA ASN A 317 -33.88 -13.69 31.20
C ASN A 317 -33.50 -12.49 30.31
N ALA A 318 -34.53 -11.77 29.85
CA ALA A 318 -34.48 -10.52 29.07
C ALA A 318 -35.77 -9.72 29.40
N PRO A 319 -36.00 -8.51 28.86
CA PRO A 319 -35.09 -7.59 28.16
C PRO A 319 -35.05 -6.20 28.82
N GLN A 320 -34.19 -5.29 28.35
CA GLN A 320 -34.60 -3.91 28.03
C GLN A 320 -33.76 -3.37 26.85
N ASN A 321 -34.42 -2.56 26.02
CA ASN A 321 -33.91 -1.91 24.81
C ASN A 321 -34.15 -0.39 25.00
N PRO A 322 -33.41 0.52 24.34
CA PRO A 322 -33.98 0.99 23.08
C PRO A 322 -33.01 1.40 21.96
N MET A 323 -33.50 1.12 20.73
CA MET A 323 -33.34 1.86 19.47
C MET A 323 -31.99 1.91 18.75
N ALA A 324 -32.01 1.24 17.59
CA ALA A 324 -31.03 1.29 16.53
C ALA A 324 -31.25 2.48 15.57
N LEU A 325 -30.21 2.80 14.80
CA LEU A 325 -30.37 3.04 13.36
C LEU A 325 -29.33 2.22 12.59
N SER A 326 -29.81 1.28 11.77
CA SER A 326 -29.00 0.48 10.86
C SER A 326 -29.30 0.92 9.43
N ASN A 327 -28.28 1.32 8.68
CA ASN A 327 -28.37 1.44 7.23
C ASN A 327 -27.70 0.24 6.58
N ASN A 328 -28.52 -0.64 6.00
CA ASN A 328 -28.08 -1.80 5.24
C ASN A 328 -27.46 -1.36 3.90
N TYR A 329 -26.25 -1.83 3.61
CA TYR A 329 -25.75 -1.96 2.25
C TYR A 329 -25.28 -3.41 2.03
N GLN A 330 -26.07 -4.20 1.28
CA GLN A 330 -25.61 -5.49 0.77
C GLN A 330 -25.01 -5.33 -0.64
N PRO A 331 -23.99 -6.14 -0.99
CA PRO A 331 -23.28 -6.02 -2.26
C PRO A 331 -23.99 -6.78 -3.39
N LEU A 332 -24.20 -6.11 -4.53
CA LEU A 332 -24.68 -6.78 -5.74
C LEU A 332 -23.56 -7.60 -6.40
N LEU A 333 -23.77 -8.91 -6.48
CA LEU A 333 -22.88 -9.86 -7.12
C LEU A 333 -22.83 -9.66 -8.64
N ARG A 334 -21.62 -9.67 -9.18
CA ARG A 334 -21.33 -9.48 -10.61
C ARG A 334 -21.57 -10.78 -11.40
N GLN A 335 -22.69 -10.87 -12.12
CA GLN A 335 -22.91 -11.91 -13.13
C GLN A 335 -22.70 -11.36 -14.55
N ASN A 336 -22.03 -12.17 -15.39
CA ASN A 336 -21.94 -11.92 -16.84
C ASN A 336 -23.12 -12.62 -17.54
N SER A 337 -23.84 -11.94 -18.44
CA SER A 337 -24.41 -12.53 -19.67
C SER A 337 -24.95 -11.45 -20.62
N THR A 338 -25.23 -11.86 -21.86
CA THR A 338 -25.38 -11.04 -23.08
C THR A 338 -26.75 -10.37 -23.31
N ASN A 339 -26.71 -9.26 -24.06
CA ASN A 339 -27.77 -8.65 -24.86
C ASN A 339 -29.17 -8.46 -24.24
N SER A 340 -29.51 -7.21 -23.93
CA SER A 340 -30.81 -6.63 -24.32
C SER A 340 -30.67 -5.11 -24.56
N ILE A 341 -31.25 -4.62 -25.65
CA ILE A 341 -31.34 -3.18 -25.94
C ILE A 341 -32.60 -2.67 -25.23
N THR A 342 -32.45 -1.74 -24.29
CA THR A 342 -33.57 -0.99 -23.72
C THR A 342 -33.23 0.49 -23.64
N ASN A 343 -33.95 1.29 -24.44
CA ASN A 343 -33.91 2.74 -24.35
C ASN A 343 -34.49 3.16 -22.99
N SER A 344 -33.70 3.83 -22.16
CA SER A 344 -34.18 4.48 -20.93
C SER A 344 -34.06 5.99 -21.11
N ALA A 345 -35.18 6.64 -21.41
CA ALA A 345 -35.27 8.09 -21.43
C ALA A 345 -35.19 8.64 -19.99
N CYS A 346 -34.54 9.78 -19.81
CA CYS A 346 -34.48 10.46 -18.52
C CYS A 346 -35.80 11.20 -18.25
N THR A 347 -36.57 10.72 -17.27
CA THR A 347 -37.69 11.48 -16.69
C THR A 347 -37.18 12.24 -15.47
N PHE A 348 -37.38 13.55 -15.44
CA PHE A 348 -37.19 14.36 -14.24
C PHE A 348 -38.32 15.37 -14.15
N ASP A 349 -39.22 15.18 -13.17
CA ASP A 349 -40.30 16.12 -12.90
C ASP A 349 -39.75 17.43 -12.33
N GLY A 350 -40.33 18.55 -12.76
CA GLY A 350 -39.91 19.90 -12.35
C GLY A 350 -41.02 20.68 -11.68
N SER A 351 -40.79 21.10 -10.43
CA SER A 351 -41.45 22.19 -9.68
C SER A 351 -40.78 22.27 -8.28
N ASN A 352 -40.50 23.41 -7.66
CA ASN A 352 -40.80 24.80 -8.00
C ASN A 352 -39.85 25.78 -7.25
N GLN A 353 -39.71 27.02 -7.76
CA GLN A 353 -39.30 28.26 -7.06
C GLN A 353 -38.00 28.33 -6.20
N GLY A 354 -37.16 29.35 -6.44
CA GLY A 354 -36.10 29.74 -5.48
C GLY A 354 -35.02 30.71 -5.99
N GLN A 355 -35.30 32.02 -5.92
CA GLN A 355 -34.38 33.19 -5.87
C GLN A 355 -33.00 33.17 -6.60
N VAL A 356 -32.84 34.18 -7.46
CA VAL A 356 -31.53 34.69 -7.90
C VAL A 356 -30.72 35.21 -6.71
N SER A 357 -29.48 34.74 -6.56
CA SER A 357 -28.47 35.40 -5.72
C SER A 357 -27.10 35.40 -6.41
N SER A 358 -26.69 36.58 -6.86
CA SER A 358 -25.32 36.88 -7.29
C SER A 358 -24.39 37.04 -6.08
N LEU A 359 -23.15 36.55 -6.16
CA LEU A 359 -21.93 37.20 -5.63
C LEU A 359 -20.67 36.46 -6.19
N PRO A 360 -19.42 36.91 -5.99
CA PRO A 360 -18.49 37.05 -7.11
C PRO A 360 -17.27 36.12 -7.03
N GLY A 361 -16.46 36.14 -8.09
CA GLY A 361 -15.15 35.48 -8.07
C GLY A 361 -14.17 36.18 -7.10
N SER A 362 -13.32 35.38 -6.46
CA SER A 362 -12.10 35.87 -5.81
C SER A 362 -10.90 35.04 -6.28
N ILE A 363 -10.03 35.69 -7.05
CA ILE A 363 -8.72 35.15 -7.41
C ILE A 363 -7.90 35.06 -6.13
N SER A 364 -7.34 33.88 -5.84
CA SER A 364 -6.37 33.70 -4.75
C SER A 364 -5.04 33.25 -5.34
N ASN A 365 -4.00 34.06 -5.13
CA ASN A 365 -2.65 33.79 -5.60
C ASN A 365 -2.06 32.58 -4.86
N THR A 366 -1.61 31.57 -5.60
CA THR A 366 -0.76 30.50 -5.04
C THR A 366 0.70 30.80 -5.34
N THR A 367 1.48 31.00 -4.27
CA THR A 367 2.89 31.38 -4.30
C THR A 367 3.75 30.41 -5.11
N GLN A 368 4.38 30.91 -6.17
CA GLN A 368 5.29 30.13 -7.01
C GLN A 368 6.65 29.96 -6.31
N ILE A 369 6.91 28.80 -5.71
CA ILE A 369 8.23 28.47 -5.16
C ILE A 369 9.21 28.27 -6.33
N ARG A 370 9.99 29.31 -6.64
CA ARG A 370 11.17 29.23 -7.51
C ARG A 370 12.34 28.69 -6.70
N SER A 371 12.75 27.45 -6.97
CA SER A 371 14.09 26.96 -6.65
C SER A 371 14.88 26.78 -7.95
N GLN A 372 15.54 27.84 -8.41
CA GLN A 372 16.59 27.73 -9.41
C GLN A 372 17.90 27.39 -8.69
N ILE A 373 18.49 26.25 -9.02
CA ILE A 373 19.92 26.02 -8.82
C ILE A 373 20.50 25.69 -10.20
N LEU A 374 21.17 26.68 -10.79
CA LEU A 374 22.13 26.42 -11.86
C LEU A 374 23.32 25.69 -11.25
N ILE A 375 23.75 24.60 -11.89
CA ILE A 375 25.16 24.20 -11.86
C ILE A 375 25.64 24.32 -13.29
N GLY A 376 26.43 25.36 -13.55
CA GLY A 376 27.13 25.53 -14.81
C GLY A 376 28.30 24.57 -14.89
N SER A 377 28.50 23.94 -16.06
CA SER A 377 29.71 23.17 -16.34
C SER A 377 30.90 24.11 -16.54
N ILE A 378 31.92 23.97 -15.70
CA ILE A 378 33.29 24.39 -15.96
C ILE A 378 34.16 23.16 -15.67
N GLY A 379 34.97 22.75 -16.64
CA GLY A 379 35.72 21.48 -16.63
C GLY A 379 35.67 20.83 -18.00
#